data_AF-A0A9D9YI70-F1
#
_entry.id   AF-A0A9D9YI70-F1
#
_cell.length_a   1.000
_cell.length_b   1.000
_cell.length_c   1.000
_cell.angle_alpha   90.00
_cell.angle_beta   90.00
_cell.angle_gamma   90.00
#
_symmetry.space_group_name_H-M   'P 1'
#
loop_
_entity.id
_entity.type
_entity.pdbx_description
1 polymer ?
#
loop_
_entity_poly.entity_id
_entity_poly.type
_entity_poly.pdbx_seq_one_letter_code
_entity_poly.pdbx_strand_id
1 'polypeptide(L)'
;MLKRVTSLLQKYKFEGILLLIISLFVFIQKLDLIKSIIMLLSCVLIILLLNKTFLYKGIKKAILDIKKEYLYSVLILIFVVILFIWNFSFESIIFLTIFIVFAIYDWDSRITATGALISLSSCPILLIAKQDALAETMAVYAYFFLVMTVVLQIIEYKRHPELFKDEDDEKE
;
A
#
# COMPACT_ATOMS: atom_id res chain seq x y z
N MET A 1 11.53 -5.80 -38.95
CA MET A 1 11.15 -4.49 -38.36
C MET A 1 9.87 -4.52 -37.51
N LEU A 2 8.80 -5.25 -37.90
CA LEU A 2 7.54 -5.30 -37.14
C LEU A 2 7.63 -5.82 -35.68
N LYS A 3 8.54 -6.75 -35.37
CA LYS A 3 8.73 -7.32 -34.01
C LYS A 3 9.33 -6.35 -32.99
N ARG A 4 10.04 -5.30 -33.44
CA ARG A 4 10.66 -4.29 -32.56
C ARG A 4 9.69 -3.14 -32.25
N VAL A 5 8.67 -2.95 -33.09
CA VAL A 5 7.58 -1.99 -32.87
C VAL A 5 6.55 -2.53 -31.86
N THR A 6 6.27 -3.83 -31.87
CA THR A 6 5.40 -4.46 -30.86
C THR A 6 6.01 -4.54 -29.46
N SER A 7 7.34 -4.65 -29.33
CA SER A 7 8.00 -4.61 -28.01
C SER A 7 8.06 -3.18 -27.42
N LEU A 8 8.12 -2.16 -28.27
CA LEU A 8 8.03 -0.76 -27.82
C LEU A 8 6.59 -0.37 -27.45
N LEU A 9 5.57 -0.89 -28.16
CA LEU A 9 4.15 -0.69 -27.80
C LEU A 9 3.74 -1.36 -26.47
N GLN A 10 4.50 -2.33 -25.97
CA GLN A 10 4.26 -2.96 -24.66
C GLN A 10 4.90 -2.17 -23.50
N LYS A 11 5.90 -1.31 -23.80
CA LYS A 11 6.60 -0.46 -22.82
C LYS A 11 5.90 0.88 -22.58
N TYR A 12 5.20 1.41 -23.59
CA TYR A 12 4.50 2.72 -23.54
C TYR A 12 2.98 2.65 -23.25
N LYS A 13 2.42 1.47 -22.94
CA LYS A 13 1.01 1.33 -22.48
C LYS A 13 0.72 2.07 -21.16
N PHE A 14 1.74 2.33 -20.33
CA PHE A 14 1.59 3.01 -19.05
C PHE A 14 1.50 4.54 -19.18
N GLU A 15 2.22 5.15 -20.13
CA GLU A 15 2.24 6.61 -20.31
C GLU A 15 1.00 7.12 -21.09
N GLY A 16 0.44 6.31 -22.00
CA GLY A 16 -0.81 6.62 -22.70
C GLY A 16 -2.06 6.57 -21.80
N ILE A 17 -2.05 5.77 -20.73
CA ILE A 17 -3.10 5.78 -19.68
C ILE A 17 -2.94 7.01 -18.78
N LEU A 18 -1.70 7.41 -18.51
CA LEU A 18 -1.36 8.58 -17.69
C LEU A 18 -1.88 9.89 -18.31
N LEU A 19 -1.73 10.08 -19.63
CA LEU A 19 -2.23 11.25 -20.38
C LEU A 19 -3.76 11.29 -20.53
N LEU A 20 -4.45 10.13 -20.53
CA LEU A 20 -5.92 10.05 -20.58
C LEU A 20 -6.55 10.32 -19.20
N ILE A 21 -5.88 9.94 -18.11
CA ILE A 21 -6.27 10.26 -16.73
C ILE A 21 -6.13 11.77 -16.45
N ILE A 22 -5.07 12.41 -16.95
CA ILE A 22 -4.89 13.86 -16.87
C ILE A 22 -5.92 14.59 -17.77
N SER A 23 -6.31 14.01 -18.92
CA SER A 23 -7.40 14.51 -19.76
C SER A 23 -8.80 14.39 -19.09
N LEU A 24 -9.00 13.46 -18.15
CA LEU A 24 -10.20 13.36 -17.31
C LEU A 24 -10.16 14.36 -16.15
N PHE A 25 -8.99 14.53 -15.52
CA PHE A 25 -8.68 15.48 -14.44
C PHE A 25 -9.08 16.93 -14.77
N VAL A 26 -8.99 17.35 -16.04
CA VAL A 26 -9.38 18.71 -16.49
C VAL A 26 -10.89 18.84 -16.76
N PHE A 27 -11.59 17.75 -17.08
CA PHE A 27 -13.02 17.77 -17.43
C PHE A 27 -13.95 17.80 -16.19
N ILE A 28 -13.40 17.52 -14.99
CA ILE A 28 -14.13 17.51 -13.70
C ILE A 28 -14.24 18.89 -13.04
N GLN A 29 -13.60 19.92 -13.57
CA GLN A 29 -13.69 21.30 -13.04
C GLN A 29 -15.11 21.92 -13.09
N LYS A 30 -16.14 21.19 -13.53
CA LYS A 30 -17.54 21.64 -13.57
C LYS A 30 -18.58 20.69 -12.94
N LEU A 31 -18.19 19.74 -12.08
CA LEU A 31 -19.17 18.89 -11.37
C LEU A 31 -19.16 19.09 -9.85
N ASP A 32 -20.36 19.22 -9.29
CA ASP A 32 -20.65 19.31 -7.85
C ASP A 32 -19.78 18.38 -7.00
N LEU A 33 -19.32 18.91 -5.86
CA LEU A 33 -18.40 18.32 -4.88
C LEU A 33 -18.65 16.82 -4.62
N ILE A 34 -19.92 16.41 -4.54
CA ILE A 34 -20.36 15.03 -4.29
C ILE A 34 -19.96 14.08 -5.43
N LYS A 35 -20.04 14.54 -6.69
CA LYS A 35 -19.66 13.74 -7.87
C LYS A 35 -18.14 13.64 -8.01
N SER A 36 -17.39 14.65 -7.55
CA SER A 36 -15.92 14.60 -7.52
C SER A 36 -15.39 13.56 -6.52
N ILE A 37 -16.01 13.46 -5.33
CA ILE A 37 -15.65 12.47 -4.29
C ILE A 37 -15.95 11.05 -4.77
N ILE A 38 -17.14 10.82 -5.36
CA ILE A 38 -17.51 9.51 -5.91
C ILE A 38 -16.58 9.08 -7.04
N MET A 39 -16.13 10.02 -7.87
CA MET A 39 -15.21 9.74 -8.98
C MET A 39 -13.77 9.50 -8.52
N LEU A 40 -13.34 10.15 -7.43
CA LEU A 40 -12.01 9.95 -6.85
C LEU A 40 -11.94 8.62 -6.10
N LEU A 41 -12.99 8.29 -5.33
CA LEU A 41 -13.19 6.95 -4.75
C LEU A 41 -13.25 5.88 -5.83
N SER A 42 -13.92 6.12 -6.96
CA SER A 42 -13.97 5.16 -8.07
C SER A 42 -12.63 5.03 -8.78
N CYS A 43 -11.86 6.11 -8.96
CA CYS A 43 -10.49 6.04 -9.49
C CYS A 43 -9.54 5.27 -8.56
N VAL A 44 -9.57 5.52 -7.26
CA VAL A 44 -8.77 4.78 -6.26
C VAL A 44 -9.19 3.31 -6.22
N LEU A 45 -10.49 3.02 -6.26
CA LEU A 45 -11.02 1.67 -6.35
C LEU A 45 -10.62 0.99 -7.67
N ILE A 46 -10.59 1.71 -8.79
CA ILE A 46 -10.17 1.24 -10.11
C ILE A 46 -8.66 0.96 -10.14
N ILE A 47 -7.83 1.79 -9.50
CA ILE A 47 -6.38 1.57 -9.36
C ILE A 47 -6.11 0.33 -8.48
N LEU A 48 -6.83 0.18 -7.37
CA LEU A 48 -6.79 -1.01 -6.51
C LEU A 48 -7.29 -2.27 -7.26
N LEU A 49 -8.35 -2.14 -8.07
CA LEU A 49 -8.91 -3.22 -8.89
C LEU A 49 -8.01 -3.59 -10.09
N LEU A 50 -7.32 -2.62 -10.69
CA LEU A 50 -6.35 -2.85 -11.78
C LEU A 50 -5.11 -3.58 -11.28
N ASN A 51 -4.82 -3.51 -9.97
CA ASN A 51 -3.80 -4.32 -9.32
C ASN A 51 -4.34 -5.61 -8.70
N LYS A 52 -5.44 -6.17 -9.25
CA LYS A 52 -6.03 -7.46 -8.85
C LYS A 52 -5.00 -8.60 -8.79
N THR A 53 -4.01 -8.59 -9.68
CA THR A 53 -2.97 -9.61 -9.75
C THR A 53 -2.02 -9.56 -8.55
N PHE A 54 -1.79 -8.39 -7.97
CA PHE A 54 -0.93 -8.19 -6.81
C PHE A 54 -1.66 -8.46 -5.50
N LEU A 55 -2.88 -7.91 -5.34
CA LEU A 55 -3.72 -8.17 -4.16
C LEU A 55 -4.09 -9.65 -4.03
N TYR A 56 -4.44 -10.32 -5.14
CA TYR A 56 -4.73 -11.74 -5.11
C TYR A 56 -3.50 -12.58 -4.72
N LYS A 57 -2.31 -12.21 -5.20
CA LYS A 57 -1.06 -12.89 -4.80
C LYS A 57 -0.74 -12.67 -3.33
N GLY A 58 -0.87 -11.43 -2.83
CA GLY A 58 -0.65 -11.10 -1.41
C GLY A 58 -1.63 -11.84 -0.50
N ILE A 59 -2.93 -11.80 -0.80
CA ILE A 59 -3.96 -12.49 0.00
C ILE A 59 -3.80 -14.01 -0.06
N LYS A 60 -3.48 -14.58 -1.23
CA LYS A 60 -3.25 -16.02 -1.37
C LYS A 60 -2.00 -16.47 -0.59
N LYS A 61 -0.91 -15.69 -0.65
CA LYS A 61 0.31 -15.95 0.13
C LYS A 61 0.00 -15.87 1.64
N ALA A 62 -0.72 -14.83 2.06
CA ALA A 62 -1.15 -14.66 3.45
C ALA A 62 -1.93 -15.86 4.00
N ILE A 63 -2.92 -16.36 3.26
CA ILE A 63 -3.74 -17.51 3.67
C ILE A 63 -2.89 -18.79 3.75
N LEU A 64 -1.94 -18.98 2.82
CA LEU A 64 -1.04 -20.14 2.81
C LEU A 64 -0.07 -20.11 3.98
N ASP A 65 0.50 -18.95 4.28
CA ASP A 65 1.49 -18.80 5.36
C ASP A 65 0.85 -18.99 6.74
N ILE A 66 -0.34 -18.40 6.97
CA ILE A 66 -1.10 -18.59 8.22
C ILE A 66 -1.41 -20.07 8.47
N LYS A 67 -1.74 -20.83 7.41
CA LYS A 67 -2.05 -22.26 7.53
C LYS A 67 -0.80 -23.12 7.75
N LYS A 68 0.34 -22.71 7.19
CA LYS A 68 1.61 -23.44 7.28
C LYS A 68 2.28 -23.27 8.64
N GLU A 69 2.09 -22.11 9.26
CA GLU A 69 2.88 -21.66 10.41
C GLU A 69 2.01 -21.30 11.63
N TYR A 70 1.23 -22.28 12.08
CA TYR A 70 0.29 -22.15 13.20
C TYR A 70 0.93 -21.58 14.49
N LEU A 71 2.18 -21.93 14.79
CA LEU A 71 2.88 -21.45 15.99
C LEU A 71 3.05 -19.92 16.00
N TYR A 72 3.37 -19.31 14.86
CA TYR A 72 3.51 -17.85 14.77
C TYR A 72 2.16 -17.14 14.88
N SER A 73 1.10 -17.76 14.34
CA SER A 73 -0.27 -17.26 14.51
C SER A 73 -0.70 -17.24 15.98
N VAL A 74 -0.35 -18.28 16.76
CA VAL A 74 -0.61 -18.32 18.21
C VAL A 74 0.21 -17.26 18.94
N LEU A 75 1.47 -17.04 18.57
CA LEU A 75 2.32 -16.01 19.18
C LEU A 75 1.75 -14.59 18.94
N ILE A 76 1.28 -14.31 17.71
CA ILE A 76 0.63 -13.05 17.37
C ILE A 76 -0.65 -12.86 18.21
N LEU A 77 -1.45 -13.91 18.39
CA LEU A 77 -2.66 -13.85 19.20
C LEU A 77 -2.34 -13.52 20.67
N ILE A 78 -1.33 -14.18 21.26
CA ILE A 78 -0.87 -13.89 22.62
C ILE A 78 -0.42 -12.44 22.74
N PHE A 79 0.35 -11.95 21.76
CA PHE A 79 0.81 -10.57 21.72
C PHE A 79 -0.37 -9.58 21.72
N VAL A 80 -1.40 -9.81 20.89
CA VAL A 80 -2.61 -8.96 20.85
C VAL A 80 -3.33 -8.94 22.20
N VAL A 81 -3.45 -10.10 22.86
CA VAL A 81 -4.08 -10.18 24.19
C VAL A 81 -3.30 -9.38 25.24
N ILE A 82 -1.97 -9.42 25.21
CA ILE A 82 -1.12 -8.64 26.12
C ILE A 82 -1.34 -7.14 25.93
N LEU A 83 -1.40 -6.66 24.67
CA LEU A 83 -1.68 -5.24 24.40
C LEU A 83 -3.04 -4.80 24.94
N PHE A 84 -4.03 -5.70 24.85
CA PHE A 84 -5.37 -5.43 25.36
C PHE A 84 -5.37 -5.31 26.89
N ILE A 85 -4.63 -6.19 27.58
CA ILE A 85 -4.46 -6.14 29.05
C ILE A 85 -3.79 -4.82 29.49
N TRP A 86 -2.86 -4.28 28.69
CA TRP A 86 -2.20 -3.01 28.95
C TRP A 86 -3.02 -1.77 28.57
N ASN A 87 -4.29 -1.91 28.20
CA ASN A 87 -5.19 -0.80 27.84
C ASN A 87 -4.64 0.09 26.70
N PHE A 88 -3.98 -0.51 25.71
CA PHE A 88 -3.63 0.23 24.48
C PHE A 88 -4.89 0.60 23.69
N SER A 89 -4.87 1.75 23.02
CA SER A 89 -5.92 2.17 22.10
C SER A 89 -6.10 1.15 20.96
N PHE A 90 -7.34 0.96 20.49
CA PHE A 90 -7.68 0.00 19.45
C PHE A 90 -6.90 0.24 18.15
N GLU A 91 -6.69 1.50 17.78
CA GLU A 91 -5.93 1.91 16.59
C GLU A 91 -4.49 1.40 16.69
N SER A 92 -3.84 1.62 17.82
CA SER A 92 -2.47 1.18 18.08
C SER A 92 -2.34 -0.34 18.03
N ILE A 93 -3.31 -1.07 18.60
CA ILE A 93 -3.33 -2.54 18.56
C ILE A 93 -3.40 -3.02 17.11
N ILE A 94 -4.28 -2.43 16.30
CA ILE A 94 -4.44 -2.81 14.88
C ILE A 94 -3.15 -2.54 14.11
N PHE A 95 -2.58 -1.34 14.21
CA PHE A 95 -1.36 -0.98 13.47
C PHE A 95 -0.17 -1.85 13.88
N LEU A 96 0.02 -2.09 15.18
CA LEU A 96 1.13 -2.90 15.67
C LEU A 96 0.98 -4.38 15.27
N THR A 97 -0.25 -4.89 15.27
CA THR A 97 -0.54 -6.25 14.82
C THR A 97 -0.24 -6.41 13.33
N ILE A 98 -0.72 -5.46 12.50
CA ILE A 98 -0.43 -5.45 11.07
C ILE A 98 1.08 -5.41 10.84
N PHE A 99 1.80 -4.53 11.55
CA PHE A 99 3.25 -4.43 11.43
C PHE A 99 3.96 -5.76 11.72
N ILE A 100 3.62 -6.42 12.84
CA ILE A 100 4.24 -7.68 13.25
C ILE A 100 3.93 -8.80 12.26
N VAL A 101 2.68 -8.89 11.80
CA VAL A 101 2.28 -9.86 10.76
C VAL A 101 3.14 -9.67 9.52
N PHE A 102 3.28 -8.44 9.03
CA PHE A 102 4.11 -8.15 7.86
C PHE A 102 5.60 -8.48 8.07
N ALA A 103 6.14 -8.19 9.26
CA ALA A 103 7.54 -8.45 9.58
C ALA A 103 7.86 -9.95 9.71
N ILE A 104 6.94 -10.74 10.27
CA ILE A 104 7.11 -12.19 10.44
C ILE A 104 6.95 -12.92 9.11
N TYR A 105 5.87 -12.64 8.38
CA TYR A 105 5.52 -13.39 7.17
C TYR A 105 6.21 -12.90 5.88
N ASP A 106 7.09 -11.92 6.00
CA ASP A 106 7.83 -11.39 4.84
C ASP A 106 6.89 -10.97 3.71
N TRP A 107 5.86 -10.22 4.11
CA TRP A 107 4.90 -9.66 3.16
C TRP A 107 5.45 -8.38 2.54
N ASP A 108 5.08 -8.17 1.28
CA ASP A 108 5.61 -7.08 0.48
C ASP A 108 5.32 -5.73 1.15
N SER A 109 6.41 -5.02 1.51
CA SER A 109 6.40 -3.72 2.16
C SER A 109 5.63 -2.67 1.34
N ARG A 110 5.52 -2.85 0.02
CA ARG A 110 4.77 -1.98 -0.90
C ARG A 110 3.28 -1.88 -0.56
N ILE A 111 2.69 -2.90 0.07
CA ILE A 111 1.28 -2.84 0.48
C ILE A 111 1.10 -1.76 1.55
N THR A 112 2.00 -1.71 2.55
CA THR A 112 1.98 -0.66 3.58
C THR A 112 2.26 0.72 2.98
N ALA A 113 3.17 0.80 2.00
CA ALA A 113 3.48 2.04 1.29
C ALA A 113 2.27 2.59 0.53
N THR A 114 1.48 1.69 -0.06
CA THR A 114 0.23 2.06 -0.76
C THR A 114 -0.79 2.60 0.23
N GLY A 115 -0.92 1.97 1.41
CA GLY A 115 -1.75 2.47 2.50
C GLY A 115 -1.36 3.87 2.95
N ALA A 116 -0.06 4.13 3.11
CA ALA A 116 0.47 5.46 3.42
C ALA A 116 0.08 6.50 2.38
N LEU A 117 0.29 6.19 1.09
CA LEU A 117 -0.01 7.13 0.00
C LEU A 117 -1.51 7.42 -0.11
N ILE A 118 -2.37 6.41 0.07
CA ILE A 118 -3.82 6.61 0.08
C ILE A 118 -4.23 7.50 1.25
N SER A 119 -3.72 7.23 2.45
CA SER A 119 -4.04 8.03 3.64
C SER A 119 -3.56 9.48 3.48
N LEU A 120 -2.34 9.68 2.98
CA LEU A 120 -1.76 11.00 2.76
C LEU A 120 -2.49 11.78 1.67
N SER A 121 -2.83 11.13 0.55
CA SER A 121 -3.58 11.76 -0.54
C SER A 121 -5.02 12.09 -0.16
N SER A 122 -5.61 11.37 0.80
CA SER A 122 -6.93 11.70 1.34
C SER A 122 -6.92 12.99 2.16
N CYS A 123 -5.83 13.32 2.85
CA CYS A 123 -5.72 14.50 3.72
C CYS A 123 -6.12 15.82 3.02
N PRO A 124 -5.54 16.23 1.87
CA PRO A 124 -5.93 17.46 1.20
C PRO A 124 -7.39 17.45 0.72
N ILE A 125 -7.92 16.28 0.37
CA ILE A 125 -9.32 16.12 -0.06
C ILE A 125 -10.26 16.40 1.12
N LEU A 126 -9.96 15.84 2.29
CA LEU A 126 -10.74 16.06 3.51
C LEU A 126 -10.62 17.52 4.02
N LEU A 127 -9.44 18.13 3.86
CA LEU A 127 -9.22 19.53 4.25
C LEU A 127 -10.06 20.49 3.39
N ILE A 128 -10.15 20.26 2.07
CA ILE A 128 -11.03 21.03 1.18
C ILE A 128 -12.50 20.82 1.57
N ALA A 129 -12.86 19.62 2.03
CA ALA A 129 -14.19 19.30 2.53
C ALA A 129 -14.50 19.84 3.94
N LYS A 130 -13.58 20.58 4.57
CA LYS A 130 -13.69 21.13 5.93
C LYS A 130 -13.98 20.06 7.00
N GLN A 131 -13.46 18.84 6.80
CA GLN A 131 -13.57 17.76 7.77
C GLN A 131 -12.24 17.60 8.53
N ASP A 132 -11.90 18.62 9.32
CA ASP A 132 -10.58 18.74 9.96
C ASP A 132 -10.25 17.54 10.86
N ALA A 133 -11.19 17.08 11.69
CA ALA A 133 -10.98 15.93 12.58
C ALA A 133 -10.66 14.62 11.84
N LEU A 134 -11.30 14.39 10.70
CA LEU A 134 -11.04 13.21 9.88
C LEU A 134 -9.73 13.37 9.09
N ALA A 135 -9.39 14.58 8.64
CA ALA A 135 -8.12 14.86 7.99
C ALA A 135 -6.94 14.61 8.95
N GLU A 136 -7.05 15.05 10.20
CA GLU A 136 -6.06 14.79 11.25
C GLU A 136 -5.88 13.29 11.49
N THR A 137 -6.98 12.55 11.59
CA THR A 137 -6.96 11.09 11.77
C THR A 137 -6.25 10.39 10.59
N MET A 138 -6.54 10.80 9.36
CA MET A 138 -5.90 10.25 8.16
C MET A 138 -4.41 10.61 8.07
N ALA A 139 -4.01 11.77 8.58
CA ALA A 139 -2.60 12.15 8.67
C ALA A 139 -1.84 11.26 9.66
N VAL A 140 -2.46 10.94 10.81
CA VAL A 140 -1.91 9.99 11.79
C VAL A 140 -1.77 8.59 11.18
N TYR A 141 -2.77 8.11 10.44
CA TYR A 141 -2.68 6.82 9.76
C TYR A 141 -1.59 6.80 8.69
N ALA A 142 -1.45 7.88 7.91
CA ALA A 142 -0.38 8.02 6.94
C ALA A 142 1.00 7.91 7.60
N TYR A 143 1.18 8.57 8.76
CA TYR A 143 2.42 8.49 9.54
C TYR A 143 2.73 7.06 9.98
N PHE A 144 1.75 6.34 10.54
CA PHE A 144 1.97 4.95 10.95
C PHE A 144 2.33 4.04 9.77
N PHE A 145 1.61 4.14 8.65
CA PHE A 145 1.92 3.35 7.46
C PHE A 145 3.31 3.66 6.91
N LEU A 146 3.74 4.93 6.87
CA LEU A 146 5.08 5.31 6.42
C LEU A 146 6.17 4.72 7.32
N VAL A 147 6.02 4.83 8.65
CA VAL A 147 6.98 4.25 9.60
C VAL A 147 7.07 2.74 9.40
N MET A 148 5.93 2.06 9.28
CA MET A 148 5.90 0.61 9.01
C MET A 148 6.61 0.28 7.69
N THR A 149 6.36 1.02 6.62
CA THR A 149 7.03 0.81 5.32
C THR A 149 8.55 0.93 5.45
N VAL A 150 9.04 1.99 6.07
CA VAL A 150 10.50 2.21 6.21
C VAL A 150 11.13 1.09 7.03
N VAL A 151 10.52 0.71 8.15
CA VAL A 151 11.07 -0.36 9.00
C VAL A 151 11.02 -1.72 8.31
N LEU A 152 9.92 -2.05 7.62
CA LEU A 152 9.81 -3.29 6.84
C LEU A 152 10.84 -3.33 5.71
N GLN A 153 11.09 -2.21 5.03
CA GLN A 153 12.09 -2.13 3.98
C GLN A 153 13.52 -2.30 4.50
N ILE A 154 13.82 -1.80 5.71
CA ILE A 154 15.10 -2.06 6.39
C ILE A 154 15.23 -3.54 6.74
N ILE A 155 14.17 -4.18 7.24
CA ILE A 155 14.16 -5.61 7.55
C ILE A 155 14.37 -6.43 6.28
N GLU A 156 13.68 -6.09 5.19
CA GLU A 156 13.78 -6.72 3.88
C GLU A 156 15.22 -6.61 3.33
N TYR A 157 15.82 -5.42 3.38
CA TYR A 157 17.21 -5.21 2.97
C TYR A 157 18.21 -6.07 3.74
N LYS A 158 18.02 -6.20 5.06
CA LYS A 158 18.89 -7.03 5.90
C LYS A 158 18.70 -8.53 5.68
N ARG A 159 17.47 -8.95 5.36
CA ARG A 159 17.11 -10.37 5.15
C ARG A 159 17.52 -10.86 3.76
N HIS A 160 17.42 -9.99 2.76
CA HIS A 160 17.64 -10.30 1.35
C HIS A 160 18.59 -9.29 0.68
N PRO A 161 19.86 -9.18 1.12
CA PRO A 161 20.82 -8.24 0.52
C PRO A 161 21.08 -8.54 -0.97
N GLU A 162 20.90 -9.79 -1.41
CA GLU A 162 21.04 -10.22 -2.80
C GLU A 162 20.03 -9.58 -3.76
N LEU A 163 18.86 -9.14 -3.28
CA LEU A 163 17.87 -8.42 -4.10
C LEU A 163 18.30 -6.99 -4.44
N PHE A 164 19.33 -6.48 -3.76
CA PHE A 164 19.80 -5.10 -3.84
C PHE A 164 21.27 -4.99 -4.27
N LYS A 165 21.90 -6.11 -4.64
CA LYS A 165 23.22 -6.10 -5.30
C LYS A 165 23.02 -5.83 -6.78
N ASP A 166 23.49 -4.69 -7.24
CA ASP A 166 23.53 -4.35 -8.67
C ASP A 166 24.57 -5.25 -9.38
N GLU A 167 24.31 -5.58 -10.65
CA GLU A 167 25.13 -6.47 -11.51
C GLU A 167 26.59 -6.00 -11.76
N ASP A 168 27.02 -4.93 -11.10
CA ASP A 168 28.33 -4.31 -11.29
C ASP A 168 29.44 -4.97 -10.45
N ASP A 169 29.10 -5.76 -9.43
CA ASP A 169 30.07 -6.45 -8.56
C ASP A 169 30.63 -7.77 -9.16
N GLU A 170 30.10 -8.26 -10.28
CA GLU A 170 30.58 -9.50 -10.94
C GLU A 170 31.68 -9.26 -12.00
N LYS A 171 32.20 -8.02 -12.11
CA LYS A 171 33.23 -7.65 -13.11
C LYS A 171 34.59 -7.23 -12.53
N GLU A 172 34.82 -7.39 -11.23
CA GLU A 172 36.17 -7.33 -10.62
C GLU A 172 36.68 -8.74 -10.27
#